data_AF-A0A6A1VJI0-F1
#
_entry.id   AF-A0A6A1VJI0-F1
#
_cell.length_a   1.000
_cell.length_b   1.000
_cell.length_c   1.000
_cell.angle_alpha   90.00
_cell.angle_beta   90.00
_cell.angle_gamma   90.00
#
_symmetry.space_group_name_H-M   'P 1'
#
loop_
_entity.id
_entity.type
_entity.pdbx_description
1 polymer ?
#
loop_
_entity_poly.entity_id
_entity_poly.type
_entity_poly.pdbx_seq_one_letter_code
_entity_poly.pdbx_strand_id
1 'polypeptide(L)'
;MDELRAQGVGNISRMHEEQFPDWFLGRKFPSKEAALLKPHPDTTEEQWKELCDLFTSEAFMKRSEQNKKNRSKLTVNHAAGSRSFQRTRACMKNQESGNINPAELYKRIIQTKMGFGPRKEREKFMTAVKPPPSSTLTTQSSDLQHQLAKARDEIEAMRAAREKDLQEFAKKQAEMEATLRDHREEQRVEQERIRLEQEEA
;
A
#
# COMPACT_ATOMS: atom_id res chain seq x y z
N MET A 1 12.45 22.73 -3.48
CA MET A 1 12.64 21.49 -2.67
C MET A 1 13.01 20.31 -3.56
N ASP A 2 12.33 20.12 -4.69
CA ASP A 2 12.67 19.05 -5.63
C ASP A 2 13.92 19.37 -6.48
N GLU A 3 14.18 20.64 -6.80
CA GLU A 3 15.42 21.06 -7.47
C GLU A 3 16.69 20.81 -6.64
N LEU A 4 16.66 21.11 -5.33
CA LEU A 4 17.79 20.85 -4.43
C LEU A 4 18.03 19.34 -4.18
N ARG A 5 16.99 18.52 -4.37
CA ARG A 5 17.10 17.05 -4.31
C ARG A 5 17.77 16.49 -5.57
N ALA A 6 17.62 17.15 -6.72
CA ALA A 6 18.21 16.75 -7.99
C ALA A 6 19.72 17.08 -8.10
N GLN A 7 20.21 18.07 -7.34
CA GLN A 7 21.61 18.54 -7.40
C GLN A 7 22.62 17.71 -6.57
N GLY A 8 22.24 16.53 -6.08
CA GLY A 8 23.19 15.63 -5.40
C GLY A 8 23.73 16.17 -4.07
N VAL A 9 23.08 17.16 -3.46
CA VAL A 9 23.45 17.67 -2.14
C VAL A 9 23.22 16.55 -1.13
N GLY A 10 24.31 16.07 -0.53
CA GLY A 10 24.36 14.85 0.27
C GLY A 10 23.23 14.73 1.30
N ASN A 11 22.63 13.54 1.34
CA ASN A 11 21.80 13.00 2.42
C ASN A 11 20.93 14.00 3.22
N ILE A 12 20.21 14.88 2.52
CA ILE A 12 19.17 15.75 3.11
C ILE A 12 18.13 14.90 3.90
N SER A 13 17.96 13.62 3.54
CA SER A 13 17.13 12.66 4.26
C SER A 13 17.51 12.44 5.73
N ARG A 14 18.79 12.58 6.12
CA ARG A 14 19.22 12.41 7.51
C ARG A 14 18.99 13.67 8.36
N MET A 15 18.91 14.84 7.73
CA MET A 15 18.63 16.12 8.42
C MET A 15 17.18 16.24 8.89
N HIS A 16 16.27 15.44 8.33
CA HIS A 16 14.85 15.42 8.67
C HIS A 16 14.57 14.62 9.95
N GLU A 17 15.52 13.83 10.46
CA GLU A 17 15.17 12.85 11.49
C GLU A 17 14.98 13.50 12.86
N GLU A 18 15.87 14.33 13.44
CA GLU A 18 15.59 14.90 14.78
C GLU A 18 16.26 16.24 15.19
N GLN A 19 16.70 17.16 14.30
CA GLN A 19 17.29 18.41 14.85
C GLN A 19 17.26 19.68 14.00
N PHE A 20 17.23 19.67 12.67
CA PHE A 20 17.65 20.88 11.95
C PHE A 20 16.71 22.10 12.11
N PRO A 21 15.38 21.99 11.97
CA PRO A 21 14.49 23.13 12.21
C PRO A 21 14.43 23.56 13.68
N ASP A 22 14.55 22.63 14.63
CA ASP A 22 14.56 22.92 16.07
C ASP A 22 15.90 23.55 16.52
N TRP A 23 17.00 23.17 15.88
CA TRP A 23 18.34 23.73 16.05
C TRP A 23 18.49 25.08 15.32
N PHE A 24 17.84 25.26 14.17
CA PHE A 24 17.90 26.49 13.37
C PHE A 24 16.90 27.56 13.85
N LEU A 25 15.62 27.21 14.02
CA LEU A 25 14.52 28.14 14.37
C LEU A 25 14.03 28.01 15.83
N GLY A 26 14.30 26.88 16.49
CA GLY A 26 13.59 26.51 17.72
C GLY A 26 14.28 26.91 19.02
N ARG A 27 15.61 27.07 19.05
CA ARG A 27 16.34 27.24 20.33
C ARG A 27 17.71 27.92 20.29
N LYS A 28 18.40 27.98 19.13
CA LYS A 28 19.81 28.40 19.08
C LYS A 28 20.07 29.77 18.47
N PHE A 29 19.19 30.26 17.59
CA PHE A 29 19.34 31.54 16.92
C PHE A 29 18.05 32.35 16.97
N PRO A 30 18.06 33.57 17.54
CA PRO A 30 16.87 34.42 17.61
C PRO A 30 16.55 35.13 16.29
N SER A 31 17.51 35.21 15.35
CA SER A 31 17.34 35.88 14.06
C SER A 31 18.17 35.22 12.96
N LYS A 32 17.81 35.49 11.70
CA LYS A 32 18.54 35.07 10.51
C LYS A 32 20.00 35.53 10.53
N GLU A 33 20.24 36.76 10.96
CA GLU A 33 21.58 37.34 11.06
C GLU A 33 22.43 36.60 12.10
N ALA A 34 21.83 36.23 13.24
CA ALA A 34 22.51 35.42 14.25
C ALA A 34 22.85 34.02 13.74
N ALA A 35 22.01 33.44 12.88
CA ALA A 35 22.26 32.14 12.25
C ALA A 35 23.37 32.21 11.19
N LEU A 36 23.41 33.26 10.37
CA LEU A 36 24.45 33.47 9.37
C LEU A 36 25.86 33.54 9.97
N LEU A 37 25.99 34.06 11.20
CA LEU A 37 27.28 34.15 11.91
C LEU A 37 27.82 32.81 12.43
N LYS A 38 27.02 31.73 12.41
CA LYS A 38 27.44 30.42 12.93
C LYS A 38 27.08 29.31 11.93
N PRO A 39 27.80 29.23 10.79
CA PRO A 39 27.59 28.17 9.81
C PRO A 39 27.79 26.79 10.42
N HIS A 40 27.01 25.81 9.96
CA HIS A 40 27.16 24.43 10.39
C HIS A 40 28.46 23.83 9.82
N PRO A 41 29.24 23.04 10.60
CA PRO A 41 30.55 22.53 10.17
C PRO A 41 30.49 21.66 8.89
N ASP A 42 29.35 21.02 8.64
CA ASP A 42 29.13 20.16 7.47
C ASP A 42 28.52 20.87 6.25
N THR A 43 28.37 22.21 6.28
CA THR A 43 27.79 23.00 5.18
C THR A 43 28.75 24.07 4.69
N THR A 44 28.78 24.31 3.39
CA THR A 44 29.49 25.47 2.82
C THR A 44 28.75 26.77 3.17
N GLU A 45 29.46 27.91 3.16
CA GLU A 45 28.87 29.21 3.51
C GLU A 45 27.71 29.61 2.58
N GLU A 46 27.82 29.29 1.29
CA GLU A 46 26.80 29.55 0.28
C GLU A 46 25.53 28.72 0.54
N GLN A 47 25.70 27.41 0.76
CA GLN A 47 24.59 26.51 1.11
C GLN A 47 23.95 26.90 2.45
N TRP A 48 24.76 27.34 3.42
CA TRP A 48 24.28 27.81 4.71
C TRP A 48 23.38 29.05 4.56
N LYS A 49 23.79 30.00 3.72
CA LYS A 49 23.01 31.20 3.43
C LYS A 49 21.68 30.86 2.75
N GLU A 50 21.69 29.97 1.75
CA GLU A 50 20.47 29.51 1.09
C GLU A 50 19.50 28.82 2.05
N LEU A 51 20.01 27.99 2.97
CA LEU A 51 19.20 27.36 4.00
C LEU A 51 18.61 28.42 4.95
N CYS A 52 19.41 29.42 5.35
CA CYS A 52 18.92 30.53 6.16
C CYS A 52 17.77 31.28 5.48
N ASP A 53 17.91 31.57 4.18
CA ASP A 53 16.88 32.21 3.36
C ASP A 53 15.61 31.35 3.26
N LEU A 54 15.76 30.04 3.03
CA LEU A 54 14.66 29.10 2.91
C LEU A 54 13.84 28.99 4.20
N PHE A 55 14.48 28.80 5.34
CA PHE A 55 13.82 28.60 6.63
C PHE A 55 13.24 29.90 7.22
N THR A 56 13.73 31.07 6.78
CA THR A 56 13.17 32.39 7.16
C THR A 56 12.19 32.93 6.14
N SER A 57 12.01 32.25 5.00
CA SER A 57 11.04 32.65 3.97
C SER A 57 9.61 32.65 4.50
N GLU A 58 8.81 33.62 4.06
CA GLU A 58 7.40 33.74 4.44
C GLU A 58 6.60 32.48 4.07
N ALA A 59 6.92 31.88 2.91
CA ALA A 59 6.28 30.66 2.43
C ALA A 59 6.53 29.47 3.38
N PHE A 60 7.76 29.32 3.88
CA PHE A 60 8.10 28.28 4.85
C PHE A 60 7.40 28.52 6.18
N MET A 61 7.44 29.75 6.71
CA MET A 61 6.80 30.11 7.98
C MET A 61 5.29 29.86 7.95
N LYS A 62 4.60 30.27 6.87
CA LYS A 62 3.17 29.97 6.67
C LYS A 62 2.89 28.47 6.71
N ARG A 63 3.71 27.66 6.01
CA ARG A 63 3.57 26.20 6.00
C ARG A 63 3.85 25.57 7.37
N SER A 64 4.86 26.07 8.08
CA SER A 64 5.24 25.60 9.41
C SER A 64 4.14 25.86 10.45
N GLU A 65 3.61 27.08 10.51
CA GLU A 65 2.50 27.45 11.39
C GLU A 65 1.24 26.62 11.10
N GLN A 66 0.93 26.43 9.81
CA GLN A 66 -0.18 25.57 9.41
C GLN A 66 0.06 24.11 9.82
N ASN A 67 1.27 23.59 9.64
CA ASN A 67 1.64 22.23 10.05
C ASN A 67 1.56 22.04 11.56
N LYS A 68 1.92 23.05 12.36
CA LYS A 68 1.79 23.04 13.82
C LYS A 68 0.33 22.98 14.25
N LYS A 69 -0.53 23.82 13.67
CA LYS A 69 -1.99 23.79 13.87
C LYS A 69 -2.63 22.48 13.40
N ASN A 70 -2.11 21.87 12.32
CA ASN A 70 -2.60 20.58 11.84
C ASN A 70 -2.17 19.44 12.78
N ARG A 71 -0.94 19.47 13.29
CA ARG A 71 -0.46 18.52 14.29
C ARG A 71 -1.23 18.62 15.61
N SER A 72 -1.63 19.82 16.04
CA SER A 72 -2.43 19.97 17.26
C SER A 72 -3.86 19.42 17.13
N LYS A 73 -4.36 19.21 15.91
CA LYS A 73 -5.66 18.55 15.65
C LYS A 73 -5.57 17.03 15.65
N LEU A 74 -4.36 16.47 15.67
CA LEU A 74 -4.15 15.03 15.63
C LEU A 74 -4.40 14.43 17.02
N THR A 75 -5.46 13.62 17.15
CA THR A 75 -5.84 12.96 18.41
C THR A 75 -5.03 11.71 18.71
N VAL A 76 -4.40 11.13 17.68
CA VAL A 76 -3.63 9.89 17.78
C VAL A 76 -2.29 10.07 17.06
N ASN A 77 -1.19 9.91 17.80
CA ASN A 77 0.14 9.99 17.21
C ASN A 77 0.44 8.72 16.39
N HIS A 78 0.73 8.87 15.09
CA HIS A 78 1.32 7.79 14.31
C HIS A 78 2.76 7.56 14.77
N ALA A 79 3.03 6.41 15.39
CA ALA A 79 4.35 6.08 15.91
C ALA A 79 5.28 5.41 14.87
N ALA A 80 4.81 5.17 13.65
CA ALA A 80 5.62 4.62 12.55
C ALA A 80 6.62 5.62 11.94
N GLY A 81 6.66 6.87 12.41
CA GLY A 81 7.55 7.90 11.89
C GLY A 81 7.28 8.21 10.41
N SER A 82 8.35 8.26 9.61
CA SER A 82 8.29 8.49 8.16
C SER A 82 7.93 7.25 7.33
N ARG A 83 7.70 6.10 7.97
CA ARG A 83 7.41 4.85 7.26
C ARG A 83 5.96 4.80 6.83
N SER A 84 5.73 4.62 5.52
CA SER A 84 4.39 4.40 4.98
C SER A 84 3.77 3.11 5.54
N PHE A 85 2.44 3.04 5.56
CA PHE A 85 1.70 1.87 6.03
C PHE A 85 2.15 0.57 5.33
N GLN A 86 2.36 0.63 4.02
CA GLN A 86 2.87 -0.49 3.22
C GLN A 86 4.28 -0.93 3.65
N ARG A 87 5.17 0.04 3.91
CA ARG A 87 6.54 -0.23 4.35
C ARG A 87 6.60 -0.73 5.79
N THR A 88 5.67 -0.33 6.64
CA THR A 88 5.52 -0.90 8.00
C THR A 88 5.04 -2.34 7.92
N ARG A 89 4.03 -2.62 7.08
CA ARG A 89 3.54 -3.98 6.81
C ARG A 89 4.66 -4.90 6.32
N ALA A 90 5.46 -4.45 5.36
CA ALA A 90 6.52 -5.25 4.77
C ALA A 90 7.59 -5.66 5.79
N CYS A 91 8.06 -4.74 6.64
CA CYS A 91 9.07 -5.13 7.63
C CYS A 91 8.51 -5.97 8.77
N MET A 92 7.23 -5.81 9.15
CA MET A 92 6.62 -6.64 10.20
C MET A 92 6.45 -8.10 9.75
N LYS A 93 6.18 -8.35 8.46
CA LYS A 93 6.15 -9.71 7.89
C LYS A 93 7.48 -10.46 8.00
N ASN A 94 8.60 -9.74 8.06
CA ASN A 94 9.94 -10.33 8.16
C ASN A 94 10.32 -10.67 9.61
N GLN A 95 9.52 -10.25 10.60
CA GLN A 95 9.83 -10.38 12.03
C GLN A 95 8.81 -11.28 12.76
N GLU A 96 7.54 -11.27 12.35
CA GLU A 96 6.50 -12.18 12.84
C GLU A 96 5.85 -12.88 11.64
N SER A 97 5.96 -14.20 11.61
CA SER A 97 5.59 -15.09 10.50
C SER A 97 4.06 -15.22 10.30
N GLY A 98 3.35 -14.11 10.14
CA GLY A 98 1.89 -14.08 10.00
C GLY A 98 1.39 -12.97 9.09
N ASN A 99 0.32 -13.25 8.35
CA ASN A 99 -0.35 -12.26 7.50
C ASN A 99 -1.16 -11.30 8.40
N ILE A 100 -0.50 -10.24 8.89
CA ILE A 100 -1.11 -9.25 9.80
C ILE A 100 -2.30 -8.55 9.11
N ASN A 101 -3.47 -8.59 9.76
CA ASN A 101 -4.67 -7.86 9.34
C ASN A 101 -4.43 -6.33 9.36
N PRO A 102 -4.88 -5.57 8.36
CA PRO A 102 -4.83 -4.10 8.35
C PRO A 102 -5.24 -3.41 9.67
N ALA A 103 -6.26 -3.91 10.37
CA ALA A 103 -6.70 -3.33 11.65
C ALA A 103 -5.67 -3.52 12.78
N GLU A 104 -5.04 -4.70 12.84
CA GLU A 104 -3.98 -5.00 13.81
C GLU A 104 -2.70 -4.22 13.50
N LEU A 105 -2.39 -4.07 12.21
CA LEU A 105 -1.29 -3.22 11.76
C LEU A 105 -1.49 -1.75 12.18
N TYR A 106 -2.71 -1.22 12.03
CA TYR A 106 -3.05 0.13 12.47
C TYR A 106 -2.89 0.31 13.99
N LYS A 107 -3.42 -0.63 14.79
CA LYS A 107 -3.25 -0.62 16.25
C LYS A 107 -1.77 -0.62 16.65
N ARG A 108 -0.97 -1.47 16.01
CA ARG A 108 0.47 -1.61 16.31
C ARG A 108 1.25 -0.36 15.91
N ILE A 109 0.94 0.24 14.75
CA ILE A 109 1.51 1.51 14.28
C ILE A 109 1.26 2.66 15.26
N ILE A 110 0.13 2.65 15.95
CA ILE A 110 -0.19 3.64 16.98
C ILE A 110 0.52 3.33 18.31
N GLN A 111 0.75 2.05 18.62
CA GLN A 111 1.35 1.60 19.88
C GLN A 111 2.88 1.77 19.95
N THR A 112 3.59 1.96 18.83
CA THR A 112 5.06 1.75 18.77
C THR A 112 5.95 2.96 19.13
N LYS A 113 5.49 4.01 19.84
CA LYS A 113 6.41 5.00 20.43
C LYS A 113 6.12 5.17 21.92
N MET A 114 7.11 4.74 22.71
CA MET A 114 7.23 4.90 24.15
C MET A 114 6.66 6.24 24.63
N GLY A 115 5.77 6.21 25.64
CA GLY A 115 5.48 7.42 26.44
C GLY A 115 4.03 7.85 26.67
N PHE A 116 3.04 6.96 26.74
CA PHE A 116 1.76 7.32 27.37
C PHE A 116 1.38 6.29 28.44
N GLY A 117 1.03 6.80 29.63
CA GLY A 117 0.90 6.12 30.93
C GLY A 117 0.02 4.87 31.04
N PRO A 118 -0.37 4.48 32.28
CA PRO A 118 -0.79 3.12 32.59
C PRO A 118 -1.99 2.64 31.76
N ARG A 119 -1.87 1.37 31.33
CA ARG A 119 -2.79 0.60 30.47
C ARG A 119 -4.30 0.78 30.78
N LYS A 120 -4.65 1.08 32.03
CA LYS A 120 -6.03 1.14 32.54
C LYS A 120 -6.82 2.39 32.14
N GLU A 121 -6.17 3.48 31.74
CA GLU A 121 -6.88 4.69 31.27
C GLU A 121 -7.19 4.66 29.77
N ARG A 122 -6.38 3.92 28.97
CA ARG A 122 -6.61 3.74 27.53
C ARG A 122 -7.82 2.87 27.21
N GLU A 123 -8.15 1.93 28.07
CA GLU A 123 -9.32 1.06 27.92
C GLU A 123 -10.63 1.85 28.06
N LYS A 124 -10.64 2.91 28.90
CA LYS A 124 -11.76 3.86 28.99
C LYS A 124 -11.93 4.69 27.73
N PHE A 125 -10.84 5.09 27.06
CA PHE A 125 -10.94 5.89 25.82
C PHE A 125 -11.41 5.05 24.62
N MET A 126 -11.02 3.78 24.54
CA MET A 126 -11.52 2.87 23.50
C MET A 126 -12.98 2.42 23.74
N THR A 127 -13.43 2.30 24.99
CA THR A 127 -14.83 1.95 25.31
C THR A 127 -15.78 3.15 25.34
N ALA A 128 -15.27 4.38 25.48
CA ALA A 128 -16.07 5.61 25.50
C ALA A 128 -16.38 6.19 24.10
N VAL A 129 -15.77 5.69 23.03
CA VAL A 129 -16.23 5.97 21.66
C VAL A 129 -17.52 5.19 21.45
N LYS A 130 -18.65 5.76 21.90
CA LYS A 130 -19.97 5.27 21.51
C LYS A 130 -20.05 5.33 19.99
N PRO A 131 -20.42 4.23 19.30
CA PRO A 131 -20.70 4.30 17.87
C PRO A 131 -21.77 5.37 17.65
N PRO A 132 -21.66 6.19 16.59
CA PRO A 132 -22.69 7.16 16.27
C PRO A 132 -24.05 6.44 16.17
N PRO A 133 -25.15 7.04 16.66
CA PRO A 133 -26.46 6.43 16.55
C PRO A 133 -26.75 6.10 15.09
N SER A 134 -27.04 4.82 14.87
CA SER A 134 -27.21 4.14 13.59
C SER A 134 -28.48 4.57 12.83
N SER A 135 -28.70 5.87 12.64
CA SER A 135 -29.98 6.39 12.15
C SER A 135 -29.93 7.24 10.88
N THR A 136 -28.80 7.33 10.18
CA THR A 136 -28.77 7.94 8.82
C THR A 136 -27.77 7.32 7.84
N LEU A 137 -26.83 6.49 8.31
CA LEU A 137 -25.89 5.74 7.45
C LEU A 137 -26.40 4.34 7.04
N THR A 138 -27.48 3.87 7.65
CA THR A 138 -27.97 2.49 7.52
C THR A 138 -28.61 2.22 6.16
N THR A 139 -29.26 3.21 5.53
CA THR A 139 -29.95 3.05 4.24
C THR A 139 -28.98 3.04 3.05
N GLN A 140 -27.97 3.91 3.04
CA GLN A 140 -26.97 3.92 1.96
C GLN A 140 -26.05 2.69 2.03
N SER A 141 -25.79 2.17 3.23
CA SER A 141 -25.00 0.95 3.40
C SER A 141 -25.74 -0.30 2.93
N SER A 142 -27.07 -0.39 3.13
CA SER A 142 -27.86 -1.55 2.67
C SER A 142 -27.99 -1.58 1.15
N ASP A 143 -28.18 -0.42 0.51
CA ASP A 143 -28.34 -0.34 -0.95
C ASP A 143 -27.06 -0.75 -1.68
N LEU A 144 -25.90 -0.28 -1.19
CA LEU A 144 -24.59 -0.68 -1.72
C LEU A 144 -24.32 -2.18 -1.49
N GLN A 145 -24.73 -2.75 -0.36
CA GLN A 145 -24.61 -4.18 -0.10
C GLN A 145 -25.47 -5.02 -1.04
N HIS A 146 -26.71 -4.60 -1.32
CA HIS A 146 -27.57 -5.28 -2.28
C HIS A 146 -27.03 -5.18 -3.72
N GLN A 147 -26.51 -4.02 -4.13
CA GLN A 147 -25.87 -3.85 -5.44
C GLN A 147 -24.64 -4.76 -5.59
N LEU A 148 -23.82 -4.88 -4.55
CA LEU A 148 -22.66 -5.77 -4.55
C LEU A 148 -23.05 -7.25 -4.59
N ALA A 149 -24.11 -7.65 -3.90
CA ALA A 149 -24.62 -9.01 -3.96
C ALA A 149 -25.12 -9.33 -5.38
N LYS A 150 -25.95 -8.46 -5.95
CA LYS A 150 -26.45 -8.61 -7.32
C LYS A 150 -25.33 -8.70 -8.36
N ALA A 151 -24.32 -7.83 -8.27
CA ALA A 151 -23.18 -7.86 -9.19
C ALA A 151 -22.35 -9.15 -9.06
N ARG A 152 -22.27 -9.75 -7.86
CA ARG A 152 -21.58 -11.05 -7.66
C ARG A 152 -22.35 -12.17 -8.34
N ASP A 153 -23.67 -12.21 -8.17
CA ASP A 153 -24.52 -13.23 -8.78
C ASP A 153 -24.48 -13.13 -10.32
N GLU A 154 -24.47 -11.90 -10.87
CA GLU A 154 -24.32 -11.66 -12.31
C GLU A 154 -22.96 -12.14 -12.85
N ILE A 155 -21.87 -11.89 -12.11
CA ILE A 155 -20.53 -12.38 -12.49
C ILE A 155 -20.47 -13.90 -12.44
N GLU A 156 -21.07 -14.53 -11.44
CA GLU A 156 -21.10 -15.98 -11.30
C GLU A 156 -21.91 -16.62 -12.44
N ALA A 157 -23.04 -16.04 -12.82
CA ALA A 157 -23.83 -16.48 -13.97
C ALA A 157 -23.04 -16.39 -15.29
N MET A 158 -22.33 -15.28 -15.53
CA MET A 158 -21.49 -15.14 -16.72
C MET A 158 -20.34 -16.15 -16.75
N ARG A 159 -19.72 -16.41 -15.60
CA ARG A 159 -18.67 -17.43 -15.48
C ARG A 159 -19.20 -18.83 -15.75
N ALA A 160 -20.37 -19.17 -15.22
CA ALA A 160 -21.01 -20.46 -15.47
C ALA A 160 -21.38 -20.66 -16.94
N ALA A 161 -21.88 -19.61 -17.62
CA ALA A 161 -22.14 -19.67 -19.06
C ALA A 161 -20.85 -19.89 -19.86
N ARG A 162 -19.81 -19.08 -19.59
CA ARG A 162 -18.52 -19.20 -20.28
C ARG A 162 -17.85 -20.56 -20.04
N GLU A 163 -17.98 -21.12 -18.84
CA GLU A 163 -17.43 -22.43 -18.51
C GLU A 163 -18.12 -23.55 -19.32
N LYS A 164 -19.44 -23.45 -19.52
CA LYS A 164 -20.16 -24.39 -20.38
C LYS A 164 -19.70 -24.31 -21.83
N ASP A 165 -19.53 -23.10 -22.37
CA ASP A 165 -19.04 -22.92 -23.74
C ASP A 165 -17.63 -23.53 -23.92
N LEU A 166 -16.76 -23.38 -22.92
CA LEU A 166 -15.43 -24.00 -22.93
C LEU A 166 -15.50 -25.52 -22.86
N GLN A 167 -16.39 -26.08 -22.04
CA GLN A 167 -16.60 -27.52 -21.97
C GLN A 167 -17.16 -28.08 -23.29
N GLU A 168 -18.07 -27.36 -23.94
CA GLU A 168 -18.61 -27.76 -25.24
C GLU A 168 -17.53 -27.72 -26.33
N PHE A 169 -16.68 -26.70 -26.31
CA PHE A 169 -15.54 -26.61 -27.23
C PHE A 169 -14.54 -27.75 -27.00
N ALA A 170 -14.19 -28.03 -25.75
CA ALA A 170 -13.30 -29.15 -25.39
C ALA A 170 -13.89 -30.50 -25.82
N LYS A 171 -15.20 -30.69 -25.66
CA LYS A 171 -15.90 -31.89 -26.13
C LYS A 171 -15.82 -32.03 -27.65
N LYS A 172 -16.10 -30.96 -28.40
CA LYS A 172 -15.99 -30.96 -29.87
C LYS A 172 -14.56 -31.25 -30.34
N GLN A 173 -13.57 -30.73 -29.63
CA GLN A 173 -12.17 -31.04 -29.92
C GLN A 173 -11.88 -32.53 -29.68
N ALA A 174 -12.33 -33.11 -28.57
CA ALA A 174 -12.15 -34.52 -28.27
C ALA A 174 -12.85 -35.45 -29.27
N GLU A 175 -14.06 -35.09 -29.72
CA GLU A 175 -14.79 -35.82 -30.77
C GLU A 175 -14.06 -35.76 -32.11
N MET A 176 -13.52 -34.60 -32.48
CA MET A 176 -12.70 -34.46 -33.68
C MET A 176 -11.42 -35.29 -33.61
N GLU A 177 -10.74 -35.31 -32.45
CA GLU A 177 -9.55 -36.14 -32.25
C GLU A 177 -9.87 -37.64 -32.22
N ALA A 178 -11.08 -38.03 -31.77
CA ALA A 178 -11.53 -39.42 -31.81
C ALA A 178 -11.77 -39.89 -33.26
N THR A 179 -12.50 -39.12 -34.06
CA THR A 179 -12.76 -39.47 -35.47
C THR A 179 -11.48 -39.57 -36.30
N LEU A 180 -10.50 -38.69 -36.06
CA LEU A 180 -9.18 -38.78 -36.69
C LEU A 180 -8.38 -40.01 -36.24
N ARG A 181 -8.54 -40.44 -34.99
CA ARG A 181 -7.91 -41.68 -34.49
C ARG A 181 -8.55 -42.91 -35.11
N ASP A 182 -9.88 -42.97 -35.14
CA ASP A 182 -10.62 -44.09 -35.73
C ASP A 182 -10.26 -44.26 -37.21
N HIS A 183 -10.22 -43.16 -37.98
CA HIS A 183 -9.82 -43.23 -39.38
C HIS A 183 -8.37 -43.72 -39.58
N ARG A 184 -7.44 -43.35 -38.67
CA ARG A 184 -6.06 -43.87 -38.72
C ARG A 184 -5.98 -45.34 -38.34
N GLU A 185 -6.79 -45.79 -37.38
CA GLU A 185 -6.90 -47.19 -36.97
C GLU A 185 -7.45 -48.05 -38.13
N GLU A 186 -8.52 -47.59 -38.79
CA GLU A 186 -9.11 -48.23 -39.97
C GLU A 186 -8.08 -48.38 -41.10
N GLN A 187 -7.34 -47.33 -41.41
CA GLN A 187 -6.26 -47.40 -42.40
C GLN A 187 -5.17 -48.42 -42.01
N ARG A 188 -4.81 -48.49 -40.72
CA ARG A 188 -3.83 -49.47 -40.23
C ARG A 188 -4.34 -50.91 -40.37
N VAL A 189 -5.59 -51.16 -39.99
CA VAL A 189 -6.22 -52.48 -40.08
C VAL A 189 -6.39 -52.91 -41.53
N GLU A 190 -6.77 -52.00 -42.42
CA GLU A 190 -6.89 -52.28 -43.86
C GLU A 190 -5.53 -52.64 -44.48
N GLN A 191 -4.47 -51.90 -44.14
CA GLN A 191 -3.10 -52.24 -44.59
C GLN A 191 -2.65 -53.61 -44.06
N GLU A 192 -2.96 -53.93 -42.80
CA GLU A 192 -2.63 -55.22 -42.20
C GLU A 192 -3.41 -56.37 -42.85
N ARG A 193 -4.70 -56.16 -43.18
CA ARG A 193 -5.51 -57.13 -43.93
C ARG A 193 -4.90 -57.42 -45.30
N ILE A 194 -4.56 -56.38 -46.05
CA ILE A 194 -3.93 -56.52 -47.38
C ILE A 194 -2.60 -57.29 -47.28
N ARG A 195 -1.79 -57.00 -46.26
CA ARG A 195 -0.52 -57.68 -46.05
C ARG A 195 -0.72 -59.18 -45.78
N LEU A 196 -1.66 -59.55 -44.91
CA LEU A 196 -1.95 -60.95 -44.59
C LEU A 196 -2.49 -61.71 -45.80
N GLU A 197 -3.36 -61.08 -46.59
CA GLU A 197 -3.89 -61.66 -47.83
C GLU A 197 -2.78 -61.91 -48.88
N GLN A 198 -1.74 -61.07 -48.90
CA GLN A 198 -0.54 -61.30 -49.73
C GLN A 198 0.41 -62.37 -49.17
N GLU A 199 0.38 -62.65 -47.87
CA GLU A 199 1.19 -63.70 -47.24
C GLU A 199 0.51 -65.09 -47.34
N GLU A 200 -0.81 -65.17 -47.53
CA GLU A 200 -1.58 -66.42 -47.71
C GLU A 200 -1.72 -66.90 -49.18
N ALA A 201 -1.40 -66.05 -50.17
CA ALA A 201 -1.51 -66.35 -51.61
C ALA A 201 -0.18 -66.79 -52.24
#